data_AF-A0A180GBW6-F1
#
_entry.id   AF-A0A180GBW6-F1
#
_cell.length_a   1.000
_cell.length_b   1.000
_cell.length_c   1.000
_cell.angle_alpha   90.00
_cell.angle_beta   90.00
_cell.angle_gamma   90.00
#
_symmetry.space_group_name_H-M   'P 1'
#
loop_
_entity.id
_entity.type
_entity.pdbx_description
1 polymer ?
#
loop_
_entity_poly.entity_id
_entity_poly.type
_entity_poly.pdbx_seq_one_letter_code
_entity_poly.pdbx_strand_id
1 'polypeptide(L)'
;MIEIMKMQHRTKDDSRLVRGIVLDHGAWHPDMPRRVENALILTLNVSLEYEKTEVNSGFFYSSAKQREKLVESGQNFIGNRVKKIIELKQRVCDSEINLEALANGEKSKENPKGFVVLNQKGIDGGAVSCEVG
;
A
#
# COMPACT_ATOMS: atom_id res chain seq x y z
N MET A 1 19.13 -16.54 -11.10
CA MET A 1 19.21 -15.17 -11.64
C MET A 1 19.69 -14.27 -10.51
N ILE A 2 20.73 -13.47 -10.73
CA ILE A 2 21.29 -12.55 -9.72
C ILE A 2 21.16 -11.15 -10.30
N GLU A 3 20.54 -10.25 -9.54
CA GLU A 3 20.38 -8.85 -9.91
C GLU A 3 21.39 -7.99 -9.16
N ILE A 4 22.06 -7.08 -9.88
CA ILE A 4 23.05 -6.17 -9.30
C ILE A 4 22.39 -4.80 -9.16
N MET A 5 22.00 -4.45 -7.94
CA MET A 5 21.52 -3.11 -7.62
C MET A 5 22.67 -2.17 -7.23
N LYS A 6 22.78 -1.06 -7.95
CA LYS A 6 23.79 -0.02 -7.67
C LYS A 6 23.18 1.08 -6.83
N MET A 7 23.68 1.25 -5.61
CA MET A 7 23.32 2.36 -4.73
C MET A 7 24.34 3.48 -4.88
N GLN A 8 23.92 4.68 -5.31
CA GLN A 8 24.84 5.79 -5.62
C GLN A 8 25.43 6.47 -4.38
N HIS A 9 24.76 6.37 -3.23
CA HIS A 9 25.08 7.14 -2.02
C HIS A 9 25.91 6.36 -0.99
N ARG A 10 26.55 5.26 -1.39
CA ARG A 10 27.30 4.36 -0.49
C ARG A 10 28.73 4.16 -0.97
N THR A 11 29.59 3.80 -0.04
CA THR A 11 31.01 3.55 -0.29
C THR A 11 31.20 2.18 -0.92
N LYS A 12 32.32 1.96 -1.63
CA LYS A 12 32.58 0.67 -2.32
C LYS A 12 32.58 -0.52 -1.35
N ASP A 13 33.01 -0.28 -0.12
CA ASP A 13 33.13 -1.30 0.93
C ASP A 13 31.76 -1.72 1.53
N ASP A 14 30.67 -0.99 1.24
CA ASP A 14 29.33 -1.28 1.78
C ASP A 14 28.54 -2.32 0.95
N SER A 15 29.21 -2.99 0.00
CA SER A 15 28.60 -3.99 -0.87
C SER A 15 28.26 -5.26 -0.09
N ARG A 16 26.99 -5.69 -0.12
CA ARG A 16 26.53 -6.91 0.55
C ARG A 16 25.63 -7.75 -0.34
N LEU A 17 25.69 -9.06 -0.14
CA LEU A 17 24.73 -9.99 -0.74
C LEU A 17 23.46 -10.00 0.10
N VAL A 18 22.34 -9.62 -0.52
CA VAL A 18 21.00 -9.73 0.09
C VAL A 18 20.34 -11.01 -0.39
N ARG A 19 19.91 -11.86 0.54
CA ARG A 19 19.14 -13.07 0.24
C ARG A 19 17.67 -12.71 0.10
N GLY A 20 17.31 -12.09 -1.02
CA GLY A 20 15.96 -11.62 -1.29
C GLY A 20 15.95 -10.60 -2.42
N ILE A 21 14.83 -9.89 -2.54
CA ILE A 21 14.65 -8.80 -3.49
C ILE A 21 14.98 -7.49 -2.77
N VAL A 22 15.70 -6.60 -3.46
CA VAL A 22 15.93 -5.23 -3.02
C VAL A 22 15.10 -4.32 -3.93
N LEU A 23 14.42 -3.35 -3.33
CA LEU A 23 13.67 -2.33 -4.06
C LEU A 23 14.22 -0.97 -3.62
N ASP A 24 14.41 -0.05 -4.57
CA ASP A 24 14.95 1.29 -4.29
C ASP A 24 13.85 2.27 -3.85
N HIS A 25 12.85 1.76 -3.12
CA HIS A 25 11.68 2.51 -2.67
C HIS A 25 11.57 2.41 -1.15
N GLY A 26 11.43 3.56 -0.51
CA GLY A 26 11.29 3.67 0.93
C GLY A 26 9.84 3.68 1.39
N ALA A 27 9.65 3.80 2.71
CA ALA A 27 8.35 4.13 3.28
C ALA A 27 7.87 5.48 2.72
N TRP A 28 6.60 5.53 2.38
CA TRP A 28 6.03 6.70 1.70
C TRP A 28 5.70 7.84 2.66
N HIS A 29 5.23 7.55 3.88
CA HIS A 29 4.99 8.54 4.93
C HIS A 29 6.02 8.36 6.08
N PRO A 30 6.52 9.44 6.71
CA PRO A 30 7.45 9.33 7.84
C PRO A 30 6.89 8.57 9.04
N ASP A 31 5.56 8.63 9.26
CA ASP A 31 4.90 7.93 10.37
C ASP A 31 4.72 6.43 10.12
N MET A 32 4.97 5.95 8.90
CA MET A 32 4.93 4.51 8.62
C MET A 32 6.14 3.80 9.24
N PRO A 33 5.97 2.55 9.72
CA PRO A 33 7.05 1.79 10.32
C PRO A 33 8.19 1.55 9.31
N ARG A 34 9.42 1.87 9.72
CA ARG A 34 10.62 1.67 8.87
C ARG A 34 11.05 0.21 8.73
N ARG A 35 10.62 -0.65 9.65
CA ARG A 35 10.92 -2.09 9.67
C ARG A 35 9.67 -2.86 10.02
N VAL A 36 9.36 -3.84 9.19
CA VAL A 36 8.22 -4.75 9.38
C VAL A 36 8.76 -6.17 9.31
N GLU A 37 8.55 -6.94 10.36
CA GLU A 37 8.93 -8.36 10.44
C GLU A 37 7.69 -9.23 10.23
N ASN A 38 7.86 -10.45 9.69
CA ASN A 38 6.76 -11.37 9.39
C ASN A 38 5.60 -10.68 8.63
N ALA A 39 5.97 -10.00 7.54
CA ALA A 39 5.04 -9.20 6.76
C ALA A 39 4.32 -10.00 5.67
N LEU A 40 3.02 -9.77 5.55
CA LEU A 40 2.23 -10.14 4.39
C LEU A 40 2.31 -9.02 3.35
N ILE A 41 2.69 -9.38 2.14
CA ILE A 41 2.96 -8.43 1.06
C ILE A 41 1.81 -8.48 0.07
N LEU A 42 1.09 -7.37 -0.07
CA LEU A 42 0.07 -7.17 -1.09
C LEU A 42 0.68 -6.38 -2.25
N THR A 43 0.76 -6.99 -3.42
CA THR A 43 1.15 -6.32 -4.66
C THR A 43 -0.08 -5.80 -5.39
N LEU A 44 -0.08 -4.52 -5.74
CA LEU A 44 -1.16 -3.83 -6.43
C LEU A 44 -0.66 -3.14 -7.70
N ASN A 45 -1.56 -3.07 -8.69
CA ASN A 45 -1.41 -2.24 -9.87
C ASN A 45 -2.70 -1.43 -10.04
N VAL A 46 -3.02 -0.62 -9.02
CA VAL A 46 -4.25 0.16 -8.95
C VAL A 46 -3.92 1.58 -8.56
N SER A 47 -4.45 2.55 -9.29
CA SER A 47 -4.21 3.96 -8.99
C SER A 47 -4.96 4.38 -7.73
N LEU A 48 -4.22 4.91 -6.75
CA LEU A 48 -4.76 5.45 -5.49
C LEU A 48 -4.64 6.98 -5.47
N GLU A 49 -4.73 7.57 -6.66
CA GLU A 49 -4.61 9.00 -6.90
C GLU A 49 -5.76 9.50 -7.75
N TYR A 50 -5.92 10.82 -7.80
CA TYR A 50 -6.88 11.43 -8.70
C TYR A 50 -6.39 11.31 -10.15
N GLU A 51 -6.93 10.35 -10.88
CA GLU A 51 -6.66 10.20 -12.30
C GLU A 51 -7.60 11.08 -13.13
N LYS A 52 -7.04 11.71 -14.17
CA LYS A 52 -7.85 12.30 -15.23
C LYS A 52 -8.53 11.17 -15.99
N THR A 53 -9.83 11.30 -16.23
CA THR A 53 -10.57 10.34 -17.07
C THR A 53 -9.99 10.33 -18.48
N GLU A 54 -9.84 9.14 -19.07
CA GLU A 54 -9.30 8.96 -20.43
C GLU A 54 -10.16 9.66 -21.49
N VAL A 55 -11.48 9.64 -21.30
CA VAL A 55 -12.39 10.50 -22.06
C VAL A 55 -12.25 11.90 -21.49
N ASN A 56 -12.03 12.88 -22.38
CA ASN A 56 -11.90 14.29 -22.05
C ASN A 56 -13.25 14.83 -21.57
N SER A 57 -13.66 14.41 -20.38
CA SER A 57 -14.86 14.83 -19.69
C SER A 57 -14.65 16.30 -19.37
N GLY A 58 -15.15 17.19 -20.23
CA GLY A 58 -15.22 18.60 -19.91
C GLY A 58 -16.05 18.74 -18.64
N PHE A 59 -15.42 18.99 -17.50
CA PHE A 59 -16.13 19.29 -16.26
C PHE A 59 -16.71 20.69 -16.39
N PHE A 60 -17.87 20.79 -17.03
CA PHE A 60 -18.64 22.04 -17.08
C PHE A 60 -19.40 22.17 -15.76
N TYR A 61 -18.96 23.10 -14.91
CA TYR A 61 -19.65 23.48 -13.68
C TYR A 61 -20.21 24.89 -13.84
N SER A 62 -21.50 25.06 -13.57
CA SER A 62 -22.17 26.36 -13.63
C SER A 62 -22.25 27.04 -12.26
N SER A 63 -21.91 26.32 -11.19
CA SER A 63 -21.98 26.81 -9.81
C SER A 63 -20.87 26.23 -8.91
N ALA A 64 -20.51 26.96 -7.85
CA ALA A 64 -19.53 26.51 -6.85
C ALA A 64 -19.93 25.16 -6.21
N LYS A 65 -21.22 24.96 -5.96
CA LYS A 65 -21.77 23.73 -5.35
C LYS A 65 -21.58 22.49 -6.23
N GLN A 66 -21.58 22.64 -7.56
CA GLN A 66 -21.30 21.53 -8.47
C GLN A 66 -19.82 21.16 -8.47
N ARG A 67 -18.93 22.14 -8.34
CA ARG A 67 -17.48 21.91 -8.22
C ARG A 67 -17.14 21.14 -6.94
N GLU A 68 -17.75 21.49 -5.81
CA GLU A 68 -17.52 20.79 -4.53
C GLU A 68 -17.95 19.32 -4.61
N LYS A 69 -19.14 19.03 -5.17
CA LYS A 69 -19.62 17.64 -5.32
C LYS A 69 -18.70 16.76 -6.17
N LEU A 70 -18.05 17.34 -7.19
CA LEU A 70 -17.09 16.61 -8.01
C LEU A 70 -15.82 16.25 -7.23
N VAL A 71 -15.31 17.19 -6.44
CA VAL A 71 -14.17 16.94 -5.54
C VAL A 71 -14.51 15.85 -4.53
N GLU A 72 -15.68 15.93 -3.91
CA GLU A 72 -16.18 14.93 -2.97
C GLU A 72 -16.32 13.55 -3.62
N SER A 73 -16.86 13.47 -4.85
CA SER A 73 -16.97 12.20 -5.57
C SER A 73 -15.60 11.56 -5.88
N GLY A 74 -14.59 12.38 -6.18
CA GLY A 74 -13.23 11.90 -6.41
C GLY A 74 -12.59 11.36 -5.14
N GLN A 75 -12.75 12.07 -4.03
CA GLN A 75 -12.28 11.63 -2.71
C GLN A 75 -12.98 10.33 -2.27
N ASN A 76 -14.29 10.24 -2.43
CA ASN A 76 -15.06 9.04 -2.10
C ASN A 76 -14.63 7.83 -2.95
N PHE A 77 -14.30 8.04 -4.23
CA PHE A 77 -13.81 6.99 -5.10
C PHE A 77 -12.50 6.38 -4.60
N ILE A 78 -11.54 7.23 -4.22
CA ILE A 78 -10.25 6.79 -3.68
C ILE A 78 -10.44 6.17 -2.29
N GLY A 79 -11.21 6.81 -1.41
CA GLY A 79 -11.51 6.30 -0.07
C GLY A 79 -12.17 4.92 -0.09
N ASN A 80 -13.07 4.65 -1.03
CA ASN A 80 -13.67 3.31 -1.18
C ASN A 80 -12.65 2.23 -1.58
N ARG A 81 -11.59 2.59 -2.32
CA ARG A 81 -10.50 1.65 -2.64
C ARG A 81 -9.63 1.40 -1.41
N VAL A 82 -9.26 2.46 -0.70
CA VAL A 82 -8.45 2.38 0.53
C VAL A 82 -9.17 1.55 1.61
N LYS A 83 -10.47 1.79 1.82
CA LYS A 83 -11.30 1.00 2.75
C LYS A 83 -11.28 -0.50 2.46
N LYS A 84 -11.33 -0.91 1.19
CA LYS A 84 -11.24 -2.33 0.81
C LYS A 84 -9.86 -2.93 1.14
N ILE A 85 -8.79 -2.14 1.00
CA ILE A 85 -7.44 -2.57 1.37
C ILE A 85 -7.34 -2.73 2.90
N ILE A 86 -7.93 -1.80 3.67
CA ILE A 86 -7.98 -1.87 5.13
C ILE A 86 -8.80 -3.08 5.59
N GLU A 87 -9.97 -3.34 4.98
CA GLU A 87 -10.79 -4.51 5.28
C GLU A 87 -10.02 -5.81 5.01
N LEU A 88 -9.28 -5.87 3.90
CA LEU A 88 -8.42 -7.00 3.56
C LEU A 88 -7.25 -7.14 4.54
N LYS A 89 -6.69 -6.04 5.04
CA LYS A 89 -5.65 -6.04 6.09
C LYS A 89 -6.19 -6.54 7.43
N GLN A 90 -7.42 -6.20 7.80
CA GLN A 90 -8.05 -6.60 9.07
C GLN A 90 -8.47 -8.07 9.07
N ARG A 91 -9.19 -8.52 8.04
CA ARG A 91 -9.14 -9.93 7.62
C ARG A 91 -7.66 -10.28 7.38
N VAL A 92 -7.17 -11.48 7.17
CA VAL A 92 -5.71 -11.71 7.00
C VAL A 92 -4.83 -11.42 8.25
N CYS A 93 -4.78 -10.22 8.85
CA CYS A 93 -4.01 -9.97 10.08
C CYS A 93 -4.76 -10.38 11.36
N ASP A 94 -6.06 -10.08 11.50
CA ASP A 94 -6.84 -10.42 12.70
C ASP A 94 -7.37 -11.84 12.66
N SER A 95 -7.66 -12.34 11.45
CA SER A 95 -7.97 -13.75 11.30
C SER A 95 -6.67 -14.54 11.46
N GLU A 96 -6.58 -15.34 12.51
CA GLU A 96 -5.65 -16.47 12.68
C GLU A 96 -5.81 -17.47 11.50
N ILE A 97 -5.51 -17.04 10.27
CA ILE A 97 -5.41 -17.94 9.14
C ILE A 97 -4.00 -18.52 9.22
N ASN A 98 -3.83 -19.43 10.17
CA ASN A 98 -2.92 -20.53 9.94
C ASN A 98 -3.67 -21.46 8.99
N LEU A 99 -3.33 -21.38 7.70
CA LEU A 99 -3.67 -22.46 6.77
C LEU A 99 -3.19 -23.83 7.32
N GLU A 100 -2.19 -23.83 8.20
CA GLU A 100 -1.64 -25.00 8.89
C GLU A 100 -2.39 -25.38 10.18
N ALA A 101 -2.92 -24.44 10.98
CA ALA A 101 -3.61 -24.78 12.23
C ALA A 101 -5.06 -25.23 12.02
N LEU A 102 -5.70 -24.84 10.91
CA LEU A 102 -7.02 -25.36 10.53
C LEU A 102 -6.95 -26.85 10.14
N ALA A 103 -5.79 -27.33 9.68
CA ALA A 103 -5.56 -28.73 9.35
C ALA A 103 -5.17 -29.59 10.57
N ASN A 104 -4.47 -29.01 11.56
CA ASN A 104 -3.84 -29.77 12.65
C ASN A 104 -4.38 -29.48 14.07
N GLY A 105 -5.35 -28.56 14.23
CA GLY A 105 -6.06 -28.39 15.51
C GLY A 105 -5.21 -27.83 16.66
N GLU A 106 -4.21 -27.01 16.36
CA GLU A 106 -3.34 -26.39 17.37
C GLU A 106 -3.65 -24.89 17.55
N LYS A 107 -3.54 -24.38 18.79
CA LYS A 107 -3.69 -22.95 19.09
C LYS A 107 -2.43 -22.20 18.66
N SER A 108 -2.54 -21.27 17.72
CA SER A 108 -1.42 -20.44 17.28
C SER A 108 -0.99 -19.44 18.34
N LYS A 109 0.16 -19.68 18.95
CA LYS A 109 1.02 -18.62 19.47
C LYS A 109 1.75 -18.00 18.27
N GLU A 110 1.19 -17.02 17.59
CA GLU A 110 1.95 -16.27 16.58
C GLU A 110 1.90 -14.77 16.83
N ASN A 111 3.08 -14.14 16.68
CA ASN A 111 3.27 -12.69 16.76
C ASN A 111 2.39 -11.97 15.72
N PRO A 112 2.01 -10.70 15.97
CA PRO A 112 1.24 -9.91 15.00
C PRO A 112 1.95 -9.89 13.64
N LYS A 113 1.25 -10.35 12.59
CA LYS A 113 1.75 -10.35 11.21
C LYS A 113 1.72 -8.92 10.68
N GLY A 114 2.87 -8.43 10.20
CA GLY A 114 2.95 -7.13 9.55
C GLY A 114 2.20 -7.14 8.21
N PHE A 115 1.84 -5.97 7.68
CA PHE A 115 1.17 -5.85 6.38
C PHE A 115 1.84 -4.76 5.55
N VAL A 116 2.27 -5.09 4.34
CA VAL A 116 2.97 -4.18 3.43
C VAL A 116 2.26 -4.17 2.09
N VAL A 117 2.00 -2.97 1.57
CA VAL A 117 1.42 -2.79 0.24
C VAL A 117 2.49 -2.26 -0.70
N LEU A 118 2.70 -2.95 -1.82
CA LEU A 118 3.56 -2.52 -2.92
C LEU A 118 2.68 -2.19 -4.11
N ASN A 119 2.55 -0.90 -4.45
CA ASN A 119 1.75 -0.45 -5.58
C ASN A 119 2.64 0.03 -6.73
N GLN A 120 2.32 -0.38 -7.96
CA GLN A 120 3.02 0.09 -9.15
C GLN A 120 2.54 1.47 -9.62
N LYS A 121 1.28 1.82 -9.30
CA LYS A 121 0.65 3.09 -9.67
C LYS A 121 0.82 4.15 -8.57
N GLY A 122 0.54 5.41 -8.90
CA GLY A 122 0.66 6.53 -7.97
C GLY A 122 -0.26 6.41 -6.75
N ILE A 123 0.21 6.98 -5.64
CA ILE A 123 -0.49 7.05 -4.36
C ILE A 123 -0.55 8.51 -3.93
N ASP A 124 -1.74 9.01 -3.64
CA ASP A 124 -1.94 10.39 -3.20
C ASP A 124 -1.74 10.57 -1.68
N GLY A 125 -0.98 11.63 -1.36
CA GLY A 125 -0.62 12.18 -0.04
C GLY A 125 -1.73 12.11 1.00
N GLY A 126 -2.85 12.72 0.63
CA GLY A 126 -3.98 12.94 1.52
C GLY A 126 -4.88 11.72 1.69
N ALA A 127 -4.86 10.77 0.76
CA ALA A 127 -5.81 9.66 0.74
C ALA A 127 -5.42 8.50 1.67
N VAL A 128 -4.10 8.27 1.85
CA VAL A 128 -3.60 7.11 2.63
C VAL A 128 -3.20 7.51 4.05
N SER A 129 -2.86 8.77 4.30
CA SER A 129 -2.39 9.21 5.61
C SER A 129 -3.50 9.29 6.67
N CYS A 130 -4.76 9.49 6.27
CA CYS A 130 -5.88 9.69 7.19
C CYS A 130 -6.52 8.39 7.73
N GLU A 131 -6.36 7.26 7.04
CA GLU A 131 -7.10 6.02 7.37
C GLU A 131 -6.21 4.86 7.86
N VAL A 132 -4.88 5.02 7.88
CA VAL A 132 -3.92 3.91 8.08
C VAL A 132 -3.08 4.04 9.36
N GLY A 133 -3.42 5.00 10.23
CA GLY A 133 -2.89 5.12 11.59
C GLY A 133 -3.33 3.98 12.50
#